data_AF-A0A420VMM2-F1
#
_entry.id   AF-A0A420VMM2-F1
#
_cell.length_a   1.000
_cell.length_b   1.000
_cell.length_c   1.000
_cell.angle_alpha   90.00
_cell.angle_beta   90.00
_cell.angle_gamma   90.00
#
_symmetry.space_group_name_H-M   'P 1'
#
loop_
_entity.id
_entity.type
_entity.pdbx_description
1 polymer ?
#
loop_
_entity_poly.entity_id
_entity_poly.type
_entity_poly.pdbx_seq_one_letter_code
_entity_poly.pdbx_strand_id
1 'polypeptide(L)'
;GINNEGSMNIINHGSIHNGITNTGTITLSSNFTPSFKKASEYNNGFIGKNNNGYQLENNNKGKISIDGWYFNALEYTKDNNQRLENSIIIGGDNLGGIYADNIYVNTKDLVLNQIYDSNTFFADKNGNSQGNETNNGAGVDASNIHSISGIYNFVNVGKGQYAAVVDTKELSGKTLAKSMVYASRLRAINISNMLRDITSQNFQTEFSQALNMQLSKQGEAYGNDADLLAELEDIFIPNKNPHAKNHTFLLPYYNHSNIKIGKTTGHLKVNTSGLIGGSQRELPKDYGVIGFYLGYEDSKKEQARQRLRFDDKTYYGGLTYYGVLARDGINQYYLSARTILDYTQSDIEKSYQSLPVSVESDTKVYGYGAEIKLGANYYNTLDIARISPELGLSYYGMSNKNFSLYHLGGTKEHYLAEQFNFIDASAALKWYKPWSDKLRTNLTMGAIVNLYNDAKGNLKLGTNHLSAKVETSKYYGFGQLGLSYAIAHNADLSLNYAGAFTFDDTSSHTMFLKLGLWW
;
A
#
# COMPACT_ATOMS: atom_id res chain seq x y z
N GLY A 1 38.64 -38.94 -7.00
CA GLY A 1 39.40 -37.99 -6.17
C GLY A 1 40.10 -37.05 -7.11
N ILE A 2 40.28 -35.80 -6.73
CA ILE A 2 41.04 -34.83 -7.53
C ILE A 2 42.36 -34.59 -6.83
N ASN A 3 43.48 -34.85 -7.52
CA ASN A 3 44.81 -34.51 -7.05
C ASN A 3 45.33 -33.38 -7.95
N ASN A 4 45.65 -32.23 -7.37
CA ASN A 4 46.13 -31.07 -8.12
C ASN A 4 47.50 -30.58 -7.65
N GLU A 5 48.45 -30.55 -8.57
CA GLU A 5 49.79 -29.97 -8.39
C GLU A 5 50.00 -28.69 -9.22
N GLY A 6 49.01 -28.31 -10.05
CA GLY A 6 49.04 -27.14 -10.96
C GLY A 6 47.95 -26.12 -10.63
N SER A 7 47.34 -25.51 -11.65
CA SER A 7 46.18 -24.61 -11.48
C SER A 7 44.91 -25.23 -12.06
N MET A 8 43.81 -25.19 -11.31
CA MET A 8 42.52 -25.76 -11.73
C MET A 8 41.34 -24.89 -11.28
N ASN A 9 40.34 -24.74 -12.16
CA ASN A 9 39.05 -24.12 -11.83
C ASN A 9 37.96 -25.19 -11.91
N ILE A 10 37.17 -25.36 -10.84
CA ILE A 10 36.12 -26.37 -10.73
C ILE A 10 34.80 -25.69 -10.47
N ILE A 11 33.82 -25.94 -11.33
CA ILE A 11 32.41 -25.61 -11.07
C ILE A 11 31.67 -26.93 -10.84
N ASN A 12 31.24 -27.19 -9.61
CA ASN A 12 30.61 -28.47 -9.25
C ASN A 12 29.08 -28.37 -9.17
N HIS A 13 28.39 -29.15 -10.00
CA HIS A 13 26.93 -29.32 -9.99
C HIS A 13 26.48 -30.73 -9.60
N GLY A 14 27.42 -31.69 -9.50
CA GLY A 14 27.15 -33.11 -9.32
C GLY A 14 27.85 -33.64 -8.08
N SER A 15 28.32 -34.89 -8.14
CA SER A 15 28.97 -35.55 -7.00
C SER A 15 30.43 -35.89 -7.31
N ILE A 16 31.35 -35.25 -6.60
CA ILE A 16 32.77 -35.63 -6.54
C ILE A 16 32.91 -36.68 -5.42
N HIS A 17 33.00 -37.96 -5.76
CA HIS A 17 32.83 -39.04 -4.77
C HIS A 17 34.02 -39.22 -3.80
N ASN A 18 35.25 -38.94 -4.25
CA ASN A 18 36.42 -38.92 -3.37
C ASN A 18 36.95 -37.49 -3.36
N GLY A 19 37.35 -36.98 -2.19
CA GLY A 19 37.71 -35.58 -1.95
C GLY A 19 38.85 -35.03 -2.81
N ILE A 20 39.18 -33.76 -2.56
CA ILE A 20 40.19 -32.99 -3.30
C ILE A 20 41.45 -32.91 -2.44
N THR A 21 42.58 -33.35 -2.97
CA THR A 21 43.91 -33.16 -2.38
C THR A 21 44.70 -32.17 -3.24
N ASN A 22 45.15 -31.08 -2.66
CA ASN A 22 45.77 -29.97 -3.37
C ASN A 22 47.16 -29.62 -2.81
N THR A 23 48.12 -29.47 -3.71
CA THR A 23 49.43 -28.86 -3.47
C THR A 23 49.70 -27.65 -4.39
N GLY A 24 48.86 -27.48 -5.43
CA GLY A 24 48.87 -26.35 -6.37
C GLY A 24 47.82 -25.26 -6.02
N THR A 25 47.16 -24.68 -7.02
CA THR A 25 46.09 -23.68 -6.86
C THR A 25 44.76 -24.20 -7.40
N ILE A 26 43.69 -24.14 -6.60
CA ILE A 26 42.32 -24.46 -7.02
C ILE A 26 41.40 -23.28 -6.76
N THR A 27 40.54 -22.99 -7.73
CA THR A 27 39.32 -22.21 -7.50
C THR A 27 38.12 -23.15 -7.58
N LEU A 28 37.35 -23.23 -6.51
CA LEU A 28 36.14 -24.03 -6.39
C LEU A 28 34.93 -23.10 -6.33
N SER A 29 34.06 -23.20 -7.33
CA SER A 29 32.81 -22.46 -7.38
C SER A 29 31.64 -23.45 -7.27
N SER A 30 30.67 -23.14 -6.42
CA SER A 30 29.33 -23.75 -6.52
C SER A 30 28.46 -22.85 -7.40
N ASN A 31 27.58 -23.42 -8.23
CA ASN A 31 26.64 -22.61 -8.98
C ASN A 31 25.41 -22.31 -8.13
N PHE A 32 25.49 -21.26 -7.33
CA PHE A 32 24.34 -20.69 -6.64
C PHE A 32 23.36 -20.09 -7.67
N THR A 33 22.25 -20.77 -7.92
CA THR A 33 21.14 -20.21 -8.71
C THR A 33 19.98 -19.89 -7.75
N PRO A 34 19.64 -18.61 -7.52
CA PRO A 34 18.52 -18.24 -6.65
C PRO A 34 17.19 -18.82 -7.17
N SER A 35 16.43 -19.53 -6.33
CA SER A 35 15.06 -19.99 -6.63
C SER A 35 14.03 -19.30 -5.72
N PHE A 36 12.86 -18.97 -6.29
CA PHE A 36 11.80 -18.14 -5.69
C PHE A 36 10.82 -18.89 -4.80
N LYS A 37 10.74 -20.22 -4.94
CA LYS A 37 9.61 -20.97 -4.36
C LYS A 37 9.98 -21.86 -3.18
N LYS A 38 11.24 -22.29 -3.05
CA LYS A 38 11.67 -23.16 -1.94
C LYS A 38 13.14 -22.96 -1.59
N ALA A 39 13.45 -22.95 -0.29
CA ALA A 39 14.81 -23.13 0.22
C ALA A 39 15.44 -24.50 -0.17
N SER A 40 14.64 -25.43 -0.72
CA SER A 40 15.05 -26.81 -1.02
C SER A 40 15.74 -27.00 -2.38
N GLU A 41 15.87 -25.96 -3.20
CA GLU A 41 16.52 -26.07 -4.53
C GLU A 41 17.97 -25.59 -4.54
N TYR A 42 18.51 -25.14 -3.40
CA TYR A 42 19.92 -24.80 -3.27
C TYR A 42 20.74 -26.07 -3.05
N ASN A 43 21.52 -26.46 -4.06
CA ASN A 43 22.39 -27.62 -3.96
C ASN A 43 23.82 -27.21 -4.34
N ASN A 44 24.72 -27.22 -3.36
CA ASN A 44 26.14 -27.29 -3.70
C ASN A 44 26.35 -28.69 -4.27
N GLY A 45 27.13 -28.83 -5.35
CA GLY A 45 27.56 -30.16 -5.75
C GLY A 45 28.18 -30.89 -4.56
N PHE A 46 27.95 -32.19 -4.44
CA PHE A 46 28.48 -33.01 -3.35
C PHE A 46 29.98 -33.21 -3.53
N ILE A 47 30.73 -33.15 -2.42
CA ILE A 47 32.15 -33.51 -2.35
C ILE A 47 32.29 -34.56 -1.25
N GLY A 48 32.73 -35.75 -1.61
CA GLY A 48 33.04 -36.84 -0.70
C GLY A 48 34.41 -36.67 -0.06
N LYS A 49 34.78 -37.62 0.81
CA LYS A 49 36.04 -37.56 1.57
C LYS A 49 37.15 -38.30 0.82
N ASN A 50 38.38 -37.83 0.92
CA ASN A 50 39.56 -38.53 0.44
C ASN A 50 39.99 -39.62 1.45
N ASN A 51 41.10 -40.32 1.16
CA ASN A 51 41.59 -41.41 2.00
C ASN A 51 42.00 -40.95 3.42
N ASN A 52 42.26 -39.65 3.61
CA ASN A 52 42.62 -39.05 4.88
C ASN A 52 41.39 -38.55 5.68
N GLY A 53 40.19 -38.65 5.10
CA GLY A 53 38.92 -38.28 5.71
C GLY A 53 38.46 -36.84 5.44
N TYR A 54 39.12 -36.12 4.53
CA TYR A 54 38.82 -34.70 4.23
C TYR A 54 38.09 -34.55 2.90
N GLN A 55 37.16 -33.60 2.82
CA GLN A 55 36.58 -33.17 1.53
C GLN A 55 37.57 -32.31 0.77
N LEU A 56 38.25 -31.39 1.46
CA LEU A 56 39.32 -30.56 0.92
C LEU A 56 40.58 -30.72 1.79
N GLU A 57 41.66 -31.23 1.22
CA GLU A 57 42.95 -31.34 1.87
C GLU A 57 43.96 -30.42 1.16
N ASN A 58 44.49 -29.43 1.87
CA ASN A 58 45.45 -28.47 1.31
C ASN A 58 46.81 -28.62 1.98
N ASN A 59 47.82 -28.93 1.18
CA ASN A 59 49.16 -29.26 1.65
C ASN A 59 50.23 -28.32 1.06
N ASN A 60 51.37 -28.24 1.72
CA ASN A 60 52.54 -27.45 1.32
C ASN A 60 52.19 -25.96 1.11
N LYS A 61 52.49 -25.40 -0.07
CA LYS A 61 52.16 -24.00 -0.44
C LYS A 61 50.88 -23.89 -1.25
N GLY A 62 50.03 -24.93 -1.22
CA GLY A 62 48.81 -24.99 -2.00
C GLY A 62 47.81 -23.90 -1.61
N LYS A 63 46.93 -23.53 -2.53
CA LYS A 63 45.85 -22.57 -2.32
C LYS A 63 44.52 -23.11 -2.82
N ILE A 64 43.45 -22.94 -2.04
CA ILE A 64 42.09 -23.25 -2.45
C ILE A 64 41.24 -22.00 -2.23
N SER A 65 40.71 -21.40 -3.30
CA SER A 65 39.70 -20.33 -3.23
C SER A 65 38.32 -20.95 -3.41
N ILE A 66 37.39 -20.67 -2.49
CA ILE A 66 35.99 -21.06 -2.60
C ILE A 66 35.20 -19.80 -2.97
N ASP A 67 34.85 -19.66 -4.25
CA ASP A 67 34.20 -18.43 -4.75
C ASP A 67 32.82 -18.20 -4.11
N GLY A 68 32.13 -19.29 -3.72
CA GLY A 68 30.78 -19.25 -3.20
C GLY A 68 30.33 -20.61 -2.69
N TRP A 69 29.78 -20.67 -1.48
CA TRP A 69 29.19 -21.89 -0.93
C TRP A 69 27.91 -21.62 -0.14
N TYR A 70 26.91 -22.49 -0.27
CA TYR A 70 25.65 -22.40 0.48
C TYR A 70 25.66 -23.28 1.74
N PHE A 71 25.17 -22.76 2.86
CA PHE A 71 24.93 -23.52 4.08
C PHE A 71 23.44 -23.46 4.45
N ASN A 72 22.89 -24.62 4.82
CA ASN A 72 21.46 -24.76 5.11
C ASN A 72 21.06 -24.20 6.48
N ALA A 73 22.01 -23.71 7.28
CA ALA A 73 21.82 -23.07 8.58
C ALA A 73 22.79 -21.89 8.76
N LEU A 74 22.55 -21.10 9.81
CA LEU A 74 23.37 -19.94 10.19
C LEU A 74 24.65 -20.35 10.93
N GLU A 75 24.63 -21.50 11.61
CA GLU A 75 25.77 -22.05 12.33
C GLU A 75 25.52 -23.52 12.68
N TYR A 76 26.59 -24.24 13.05
CA TYR A 76 26.55 -25.64 13.47
C TYR A 76 27.23 -25.81 14.83
N THR A 77 26.54 -25.37 15.89
CA THR A 77 27.07 -25.27 17.26
C THR A 77 26.66 -26.42 18.18
N LYS A 78 25.70 -27.28 17.80
CA LYS A 78 25.10 -28.25 18.73
C LYS A 78 26.01 -29.40 19.13
N ASP A 79 26.72 -30.00 18.17
CA ASP A 79 27.68 -31.09 18.41
C ASP A 79 28.60 -31.31 17.19
N ASN A 80 29.64 -32.15 17.37
CA ASN A 80 30.59 -32.49 16.31
C ASN A 80 29.94 -33.28 15.16
N ASN A 81 28.91 -34.10 15.41
CA ASN A 81 28.25 -34.90 14.38
C ASN A 81 27.49 -34.01 13.39
N GLN A 82 26.86 -32.94 13.89
CA GLN A 82 26.20 -31.94 13.06
C GLN A 82 27.18 -31.29 12.08
N ARG A 83 28.40 -30.93 12.55
CA ARG A 83 29.45 -30.37 11.68
C ARG A 83 29.98 -31.39 10.69
N LEU A 84 30.14 -32.65 11.09
CA LEU A 84 30.57 -33.72 10.18
C LEU A 84 29.64 -33.94 8.98
N GLU A 85 28.36 -33.61 9.13
CA GLU A 85 27.34 -33.74 8.10
C GLU A 85 27.14 -32.46 7.28
N ASN A 86 27.24 -31.28 7.90
CA ASN A 86 26.77 -30.02 7.28
C ASN A 86 27.88 -28.98 6.98
N SER A 87 29.07 -29.12 7.59
CA SER A 87 30.23 -28.26 7.36
C SER A 87 31.11 -28.79 6.22
N ILE A 88 32.01 -27.96 5.69
CA ILE A 88 33.06 -28.43 4.79
C ILE A 88 34.18 -29.04 5.63
N ILE A 89 34.47 -30.33 5.40
CA ILE A 89 35.48 -31.09 6.14
C ILE A 89 36.85 -30.84 5.51
N ILE A 90 37.70 -30.11 6.20
CA ILE A 90 39.00 -29.66 5.72
C ILE A 90 40.17 -30.23 6.53
N GLY A 91 41.33 -30.31 5.90
CA GLY A 91 42.55 -30.80 6.52
C GLY A 91 43.81 -30.47 5.72
N GLY A 92 44.93 -31.05 6.15
CA GLY A 92 46.26 -30.82 5.58
C GLY A 92 47.12 -29.93 6.48
N ASP A 93 48.37 -29.70 6.06
CA ASP A 93 49.33 -28.89 6.82
C ASP A 93 49.25 -27.38 6.51
N ASN A 94 48.43 -26.98 5.52
CA ASN A 94 48.27 -25.58 5.09
C ASN A 94 46.80 -25.14 5.05
N LEU A 95 46.13 -25.17 6.20
CA LEU A 95 44.74 -24.71 6.35
C LEU A 95 44.56 -23.22 6.04
N GLY A 96 45.53 -22.38 6.42
CA GLY A 96 45.52 -20.94 6.11
C GLY A 96 45.63 -20.60 4.61
N GLY A 97 45.87 -21.60 3.76
CA GLY A 97 45.81 -21.49 2.30
C GLY A 97 44.43 -21.76 1.70
N ILE A 98 43.40 -22.00 2.52
CA ILE A 98 42.01 -22.18 2.09
C ILE A 98 41.23 -20.90 2.39
N TYR A 99 40.58 -20.32 1.38
CA TYR A 99 39.84 -19.07 1.46
C TYR A 99 38.41 -19.28 1.01
N ALA A 100 37.46 -18.59 1.66
CA ALA A 100 36.07 -18.55 1.23
C ALA A 100 35.68 -17.12 0.89
N ASP A 101 35.51 -16.85 -0.39
CA ASP A 101 35.23 -15.50 -0.88
C ASP A 101 33.79 -15.11 -0.58
N ASN A 102 32.81 -16.02 -0.74
CA ASN A 102 31.41 -15.74 -0.42
C ASN A 102 30.74 -16.92 0.28
N ILE A 103 30.01 -16.65 1.36
CA ILE A 103 29.24 -17.65 2.09
C ILE A 103 27.77 -17.27 2.06
N TYR A 104 26.92 -18.16 1.59
CA TYR A 104 25.47 -17.96 1.54
C TYR A 104 24.80 -18.81 2.60
N VAL A 105 23.94 -18.21 3.43
CA VAL A 105 23.26 -18.94 4.52
C VAL A 105 21.76 -18.90 4.38
N ASN A 106 21.10 -19.99 4.77
CA ASN A 106 19.67 -20.01 4.93
C ASN A 106 19.23 -19.14 6.12
N THR A 107 18.32 -18.20 5.86
CA THR A 107 17.85 -17.22 6.86
C THR A 107 16.48 -17.55 7.46
N LYS A 108 15.96 -18.76 7.21
CA LYS A 108 14.63 -19.18 7.71
C LYS A 108 14.49 -19.10 9.23
N ASP A 109 15.51 -19.56 9.97
CA ASP A 109 15.50 -19.64 11.43
C ASP A 109 16.27 -18.48 12.09
N LEU A 110 16.54 -17.42 11.33
CA LEU A 110 17.29 -16.25 11.78
C LEU A 110 16.51 -15.44 12.82
N VAL A 111 17.17 -15.14 13.94
CA VAL A 111 16.68 -14.29 15.02
C VAL A 111 17.53 -13.01 15.04
N LEU A 112 16.88 -11.86 14.93
CA LEU A 112 17.55 -10.57 14.99
C LEU A 112 18.20 -10.36 16.36
N ASN A 113 19.37 -9.71 16.37
CA ASN A 113 20.20 -9.46 17.55
C ASN A 113 20.79 -10.72 18.21
N GLN A 114 20.62 -11.91 17.62
CA GLN A 114 21.40 -13.09 17.99
C GLN A 114 22.78 -13.03 17.31
N ILE A 115 23.80 -13.46 18.04
CA ILE A 115 25.16 -13.64 17.52
C ILE A 115 25.30 -15.08 17.04
N TYR A 116 25.82 -15.24 15.82
CA TYR A 116 26.11 -16.52 15.17
C TYR A 116 27.61 -16.69 14.95
N ASP A 117 28.08 -17.92 14.86
CA ASP A 117 29.50 -18.27 14.71
C ASP A 117 29.81 -18.90 13.34
N SER A 118 30.49 -18.15 12.48
CA SER A 118 30.87 -18.59 11.13
C SER A 118 32.04 -19.56 11.11
N ASN A 119 32.81 -19.67 12.20
CA ASN A 119 33.88 -20.65 12.32
C ASN A 119 33.33 -22.09 12.21
N THR A 120 32.03 -22.29 12.45
CA THR A 120 31.38 -23.60 12.39
C THR A 120 31.19 -24.14 10.98
N PHE A 121 31.32 -23.32 9.94
CA PHE A 121 31.14 -23.75 8.54
C PHE A 121 32.24 -24.66 8.01
N PHE A 122 33.41 -24.65 8.66
CA PHE A 122 34.54 -25.51 8.35
C PHE A 122 34.88 -26.36 9.58
N ALA A 123 35.16 -27.64 9.35
CA ALA A 123 35.50 -28.56 10.42
C ALA A 123 36.59 -29.56 10.02
N ASP A 124 37.26 -30.17 10.99
CA ASP A 124 38.16 -31.29 10.74
C ASP A 124 37.39 -32.62 10.60
N LYS A 125 38.12 -33.70 10.32
CA LYS A 125 37.55 -35.06 10.20
C LYS A 125 36.89 -35.61 11.48
N ASN A 126 37.08 -34.95 12.62
CA ASN A 126 36.46 -35.28 13.91
C ASN A 126 35.30 -34.33 14.26
N GLY A 127 35.00 -33.36 13.39
CA GLY A 127 33.95 -32.37 13.59
C GLY A 127 34.35 -31.20 14.47
N ASN A 128 35.64 -30.98 14.77
CA ASN A 128 36.08 -29.77 15.47
C ASN A 128 36.09 -28.60 14.48
N SER A 129 35.60 -27.43 14.90
CA SER A 129 35.58 -26.22 14.08
C SER A 129 36.99 -25.79 13.65
N GLN A 130 37.13 -25.33 12.40
CA GLN A 130 38.39 -24.93 11.74
C GLN A 130 38.31 -23.50 11.17
N GLY A 131 37.71 -22.58 11.91
CA GLY A 131 37.68 -21.17 11.53
C GLY A 131 38.98 -20.44 11.87
N ASN A 132 39.30 -19.38 11.14
CA ASN A 132 40.55 -18.64 11.27
C ASN A 132 40.89 -18.25 12.72
N GLU A 133 39.91 -17.69 13.42
CA GLU A 133 40.05 -17.19 14.80
C GLU A 133 40.14 -18.33 15.83
N THR A 134 39.69 -19.54 15.48
CA THR A 134 39.82 -20.74 16.33
C THR A 134 41.16 -21.45 16.18
N ASN A 135 41.83 -21.28 15.03
CA ASN A 135 43.06 -22.00 14.70
C ASN A 135 44.31 -21.11 14.80
N ASN A 136 44.40 -20.25 15.82
CA ASN A 136 45.55 -19.35 16.04
C ASN A 136 45.93 -18.50 14.81
N GLY A 137 44.96 -18.11 13.97
CA GLY A 137 45.20 -17.38 12.73
C GLY A 137 45.60 -18.25 11.52
N ALA A 138 45.44 -19.58 11.62
CA ALA A 138 45.80 -20.55 10.59
C ALA A 138 44.59 -21.34 10.04
N GLY A 139 43.38 -20.79 10.12
CA GLY A 139 42.14 -21.46 9.66
C GLY A 139 41.48 -20.75 8.46
N VAL A 140 40.23 -21.12 8.17
CA VAL A 140 39.49 -20.50 7.05
C VAL A 140 38.73 -19.28 7.54
N ASP A 141 38.93 -18.14 6.87
CA ASP A 141 38.10 -16.96 7.07
C ASP A 141 36.74 -17.17 6.40
N ALA A 142 35.69 -17.12 7.21
CA ALA A 142 34.31 -17.32 6.82
C ALA A 142 33.45 -16.07 7.10
N SER A 143 34.05 -14.88 7.04
CA SER A 143 33.39 -13.63 7.46
C SER A 143 32.55 -12.96 6.37
N ASN A 144 32.78 -13.23 5.08
CA ASN A 144 32.00 -12.63 4.00
C ASN A 144 30.69 -13.39 3.75
N ILE A 145 29.73 -13.17 4.65
CA ILE A 145 28.45 -13.88 4.67
C ILE A 145 27.36 -13.05 4.02
N HIS A 146 26.53 -13.71 3.21
CA HIS A 146 25.42 -13.14 2.47
C HIS A 146 24.12 -13.87 2.79
N SER A 147 23.06 -13.08 2.91
CA SER A 147 21.70 -13.63 3.02
C SER A 147 21.20 -14.01 1.65
N ILE A 148 20.76 -15.26 1.49
CA ILE A 148 20.08 -15.71 0.26
C ILE A 148 18.79 -14.94 -0.03
N SER A 149 18.18 -14.29 0.98
CA SER A 149 16.94 -13.55 0.80
C SER A 149 17.14 -12.13 0.30
N GLY A 150 18.36 -11.59 0.44
CA GLY A 150 18.63 -10.16 0.20
C GLY A 150 17.98 -9.20 1.21
N ILE A 151 17.23 -9.71 2.20
CA ILE A 151 16.55 -8.88 3.21
C ILE A 151 17.41 -8.64 4.45
N TYR A 152 18.49 -9.41 4.62
CA TYR A 152 19.37 -9.30 5.78
C TYR A 152 20.78 -8.95 5.31
N ASN A 153 21.39 -8.02 6.03
CA ASN A 153 22.82 -7.77 5.99
C ASN A 153 23.45 -8.39 7.24
N PHE A 154 24.64 -8.96 7.08
CA PHE A 154 25.40 -9.50 8.21
C PHE A 154 26.50 -8.52 8.61
N VAL A 155 26.63 -8.30 9.91
CA VAL A 155 27.63 -7.41 10.50
C VAL A 155 28.58 -8.26 11.32
N ASN A 156 29.87 -8.13 11.06
CA ASN A 156 30.92 -8.79 11.81
C ASN A 156 31.00 -8.18 13.23
N VAL A 157 31.00 -9.02 14.26
CA VAL A 157 31.11 -8.60 15.67
C VAL A 157 32.44 -9.03 16.32
N GLY A 158 33.37 -9.57 15.51
CA GLY A 158 34.70 -10.02 15.89
C GLY A 158 34.81 -11.54 16.06
N LYS A 159 36.03 -12.10 15.98
CA LYS A 159 36.34 -13.52 16.25
C LYS A 159 35.55 -14.53 15.42
N GLY A 160 35.23 -14.20 14.15
CA GLY A 160 34.41 -15.05 13.28
C GLY A 160 32.92 -15.08 13.68
N GLN A 161 32.50 -14.20 14.58
CA GLN A 161 31.11 -14.04 14.95
C GLN A 161 30.44 -12.92 14.15
N TYR A 162 29.15 -13.08 13.91
CA TYR A 162 28.37 -12.13 13.15
C TYR A 162 26.93 -12.02 13.66
N ALA A 163 26.29 -10.89 13.37
CA ALA A 163 24.88 -10.66 13.70
C ALA A 163 24.12 -10.21 12.46
N ALA A 164 22.84 -10.52 12.42
CA ALA A 164 21.95 -10.11 11.34
C ALA A 164 21.29 -8.77 11.63
N VAL A 165 21.31 -7.87 10.63
CA VAL A 165 20.51 -6.65 10.61
C VAL A 165 19.60 -6.66 9.39
N VAL A 166 18.42 -6.03 9.52
CA VAL A 166 17.48 -5.93 8.40
C VAL A 166 18.00 -4.93 7.36
N ASP A 167 18.06 -5.35 6.11
CA ASP A 167 18.24 -4.43 4.99
C ASP A 167 16.93 -3.67 4.73
N THR A 168 16.86 -2.46 5.26
CA THR A 168 15.70 -1.57 5.10
C THR A 168 15.52 -1.04 3.67
N LYS A 169 16.48 -1.23 2.76
CA LYS A 169 16.35 -0.90 1.34
C LYS A 169 15.66 -2.02 0.56
N GLU A 170 15.73 -3.25 1.04
CA GLU A 170 15.12 -4.43 0.42
C GLU A 170 13.87 -4.91 1.16
N LEU A 171 13.72 -4.69 2.46
CA LEU A 171 12.49 -5.01 3.17
C LEU A 171 11.36 -4.05 2.76
N SER A 172 10.27 -4.60 2.20
CA SER A 172 9.07 -3.81 1.88
C SER A 172 8.51 -3.15 3.15
N GLY A 173 8.35 -3.96 4.19
CA GLY A 173 8.02 -3.60 5.55
C GLY A 173 6.90 -2.58 5.68
N LYS A 174 7.15 -1.58 6.52
CA LYS A 174 6.22 -0.48 6.75
C LYS A 174 5.81 0.27 5.48
N THR A 175 6.63 0.25 4.44
CA THR A 175 6.36 1.01 3.21
C THR A 175 5.17 0.43 2.48
N LEU A 176 5.09 -0.90 2.37
CA LEU A 176 3.96 -1.57 1.72
C LEU A 176 2.66 -1.33 2.49
N ALA A 177 2.67 -1.54 3.82
CA ALA A 177 1.51 -1.29 4.66
C ALA A 177 1.04 0.18 4.56
N LYS A 178 1.98 1.13 4.60
CA LYS A 178 1.69 2.56 4.42
C LYS A 178 1.09 2.84 3.04
N SER A 179 1.65 2.27 1.97
CA SER A 179 1.12 2.48 0.61
C SER A 179 -0.34 2.06 0.49
N MET A 180 -0.71 0.91 1.07
CA MET A 180 -2.10 0.43 1.07
C MET A 180 -3.01 1.38 1.84
N VAL A 181 -2.66 1.72 3.09
CA VAL A 181 -3.49 2.57 3.96
C VAL A 181 -3.67 3.98 3.37
N TYR A 182 -2.58 4.61 2.92
CA TYR A 182 -2.62 5.95 2.35
C TYR A 182 -3.43 6.01 1.05
N ALA A 183 -3.27 5.03 0.17
CA ALA A 183 -4.03 4.98 -1.08
C ALA A 183 -5.54 4.82 -0.81
N SER A 184 -5.92 3.88 0.05
CA SER A 184 -7.33 3.65 0.40
C SER A 184 -7.96 4.87 1.09
N ARG A 185 -7.20 5.52 1.98
CA ARG A 185 -7.63 6.74 2.68
C ARG A 185 -7.87 7.90 1.73
N LEU A 186 -6.92 8.20 0.85
CA LEU A 186 -7.02 9.31 -0.09
C LEU A 186 -8.14 9.07 -1.10
N ARG A 187 -8.32 7.82 -1.54
CA ARG A 187 -9.44 7.42 -2.38
C ARG A 187 -10.79 7.67 -1.70
N ALA A 188 -10.97 7.29 -0.43
CA ALA A 188 -12.22 7.54 0.30
C ALA A 188 -12.55 9.06 0.36
N ILE A 189 -11.52 9.90 0.53
CA ILE A 189 -11.66 11.38 0.46
C ILE A 189 -12.06 11.82 -0.95
N ASN A 190 -11.43 11.29 -2.00
CA ASN A 190 -11.73 11.64 -3.40
C ASN A 190 -13.15 11.24 -3.80
N ILE A 191 -13.59 10.02 -3.45
CA ILE A 191 -14.97 9.57 -3.64
C ILE A 191 -15.93 10.48 -2.86
N SER A 192 -15.56 10.87 -1.64
CA SER A 192 -16.37 11.80 -0.84
C SER A 192 -16.60 13.13 -1.56
N ASN A 193 -15.53 13.69 -2.13
CA ASN A 193 -15.56 14.96 -2.84
C ASN A 193 -16.38 14.87 -4.13
N MET A 194 -16.15 13.86 -4.97
CA MET A 194 -16.92 13.66 -6.21
C MET A 194 -18.43 13.52 -5.96
N LEU A 195 -18.81 12.81 -4.89
CA LEU A 195 -20.22 12.60 -4.53
C LEU A 195 -20.85 13.79 -3.78
N ARG A 196 -20.07 14.82 -3.42
CA ARG A 196 -20.56 15.97 -2.64
C ARG A 196 -21.57 16.82 -3.40
N ASP A 197 -21.42 16.95 -4.71
CA ASP A 197 -22.39 17.65 -5.57
C ASP A 197 -23.62 16.78 -5.87
N ILE A 198 -23.44 15.46 -5.94
CA ILE A 198 -24.55 14.51 -6.18
C ILE A 198 -25.45 14.41 -4.94
N THR A 199 -24.87 14.44 -3.74
CA THR A 199 -25.60 14.38 -2.46
C THR A 199 -26.06 15.77 -2.03
N SER A 200 -26.80 16.44 -2.92
CA SER A 200 -27.32 17.79 -2.70
C SER A 200 -28.79 17.89 -3.12
N GLN A 201 -29.39 19.07 -2.96
CA GLN A 201 -30.75 19.31 -3.41
C GLN A 201 -30.83 19.28 -4.93
N ASN A 202 -31.42 18.21 -5.47
CA ASN A 202 -31.57 17.96 -6.90
C ASN A 202 -33.03 17.87 -7.36
N PHE A 203 -33.99 18.09 -6.46
CA PHE A 203 -35.44 18.13 -6.74
C PHE A 203 -36.03 19.42 -6.18
N GLN A 204 -36.96 20.00 -6.92
CA GLN A 204 -37.71 21.19 -6.51
C GLN A 204 -38.62 20.85 -5.34
N THR A 205 -38.76 21.76 -4.38
CA THR A 205 -39.63 21.57 -3.22
C THR A 205 -41.09 21.75 -3.61
N GLU A 206 -41.95 20.75 -3.33
CA GLU A 206 -43.41 20.92 -3.37
C GLU A 206 -43.90 21.60 -2.09
N PHE A 207 -43.87 22.94 -2.04
CA PHE A 207 -44.21 23.73 -0.85
C PHE A 207 -45.62 23.50 -0.30
N SER A 208 -46.57 23.03 -1.14
CA SER A 208 -47.92 22.66 -0.69
C SER A 208 -47.96 21.44 0.24
N GLN A 209 -46.87 20.67 0.30
CA GLN A 209 -46.76 19.43 1.09
C GLN A 209 -45.66 19.51 2.16
N ALA A 210 -44.94 20.63 2.27
CA ALA A 210 -43.83 20.80 3.20
C ALA A 210 -44.35 21.00 4.64
N LEU A 211 -43.86 20.18 5.59
CA LEU A 211 -44.33 20.21 6.99
C LEU A 211 -43.67 21.32 7.83
N ASN A 212 -42.47 21.77 7.47
CA ASN A 212 -41.64 22.70 8.24
C ASN A 212 -41.58 24.07 7.55
N MET A 213 -42.64 24.87 7.70
CA MET A 213 -42.71 26.23 7.18
C MET A 213 -42.62 27.25 8.32
N GLN A 214 -41.43 27.82 8.56
CA GLN A 214 -41.30 29.18 9.08
C GLN A 214 -41.04 30.15 7.91
N LEU A 215 -41.88 30.03 6.88
CA LEU A 215 -41.98 31.00 5.78
C LEU A 215 -43.05 32.00 6.23
N SER A 216 -42.71 33.30 6.27
CA SER A 216 -43.46 34.48 6.77
C SER A 216 -44.96 34.34 7.16
N LYS A 217 -45.33 35.06 8.24
CA LYS A 217 -46.63 35.08 8.94
C LYS A 217 -47.85 35.13 8.01
N GLN A 218 -48.93 34.45 8.40
CA GLN A 218 -50.27 34.62 7.84
C GLN A 218 -50.60 36.12 7.65
N GLY A 219 -50.79 36.57 6.40
CA GLY A 219 -51.37 37.89 6.12
C GLY A 219 -50.76 38.71 4.97
N GLU A 220 -49.64 38.32 4.35
CA GLU A 220 -49.08 39.09 3.22
C GLU A 220 -49.59 38.58 1.85
N ALA A 221 -50.03 39.51 1.00
CA ALA A 221 -50.59 39.24 -0.32
C ALA A 221 -49.50 39.34 -1.39
N TYR A 222 -49.27 38.24 -2.14
CA TYR A 222 -48.35 38.10 -3.28
C TYR A 222 -46.88 38.51 -3.00
N GLY A 223 -45.96 37.53 -3.02
CA GLY A 223 -44.52 37.75 -2.78
C GLY A 223 -44.00 37.16 -1.46
N ASN A 224 -44.44 35.94 -1.12
CA ASN A 224 -43.98 35.21 0.06
C ASN A 224 -42.59 34.60 -0.19
N ASP A 225 -41.76 34.45 0.85
CA ASP A 225 -40.45 33.79 0.78
C ASP A 225 -40.51 32.41 0.12
N ALA A 226 -41.65 31.73 0.20
CA ALA A 226 -41.92 30.44 -0.45
C ALA A 226 -41.90 30.53 -1.99
N ASP A 227 -42.55 31.56 -2.55
CA ASP A 227 -42.63 31.78 -4.00
C ASP A 227 -41.25 32.17 -4.54
N LEU A 228 -40.55 33.07 -3.83
CA LEU A 228 -39.19 33.46 -4.17
C LEU A 228 -38.21 32.29 -4.08
N LEU A 229 -38.33 31.43 -3.06
CA LEU A 229 -37.50 30.24 -2.93
C LEU A 229 -37.79 29.21 -4.03
N ALA A 230 -39.04 29.06 -4.47
CA ALA A 230 -39.39 28.21 -5.60
C ALA A 230 -38.75 28.70 -6.92
N GLU A 231 -38.76 30.02 -7.17
CA GLU A 231 -38.08 30.62 -8.32
C GLU A 231 -36.57 30.42 -8.26
N LEU A 232 -35.97 30.62 -7.08
CA LEU A 232 -34.55 30.36 -6.88
C LEU A 232 -34.23 28.88 -7.09
N GLU A 233 -35.02 27.95 -6.55
CA GLU A 233 -34.82 26.51 -6.78
C GLU A 233 -34.91 26.16 -8.26
N ASP A 234 -35.84 26.75 -9.02
CA ASP A 234 -35.90 26.58 -10.47
C ASP A 234 -34.59 27.04 -11.14
N ILE A 235 -34.03 28.17 -10.72
CA ILE A 235 -32.76 28.68 -11.25
C ILE A 235 -31.57 27.78 -10.85
N PHE A 236 -31.53 27.27 -9.61
CA PHE A 236 -30.37 26.54 -9.05
C PHE A 236 -30.39 25.03 -9.26
N ILE A 237 -31.56 24.42 -9.53
CA ILE A 237 -31.72 22.98 -9.80
C ILE A 237 -31.78 22.72 -11.32
N PRO A 238 -31.00 21.78 -11.89
CA PRO A 238 -30.98 21.58 -13.34
C PRO A 238 -32.27 20.99 -13.90
N ASN A 239 -33.00 20.23 -13.09
CA ASN A 239 -34.29 19.63 -13.46
C ASN A 239 -35.36 20.70 -13.64
N LYS A 240 -35.94 20.76 -14.83
CA LYS A 240 -37.10 21.59 -15.17
C LYS A 240 -38.41 20.80 -15.25
N ASN A 241 -38.37 19.50 -14.97
CA ASN A 241 -39.57 18.66 -14.89
C ASN A 241 -40.01 18.50 -13.41
N PRO A 242 -41.06 19.23 -12.96
CA PRO A 242 -41.51 19.18 -11.57
C PRO A 242 -42.14 17.84 -11.19
N HIS A 243 -42.50 16.99 -12.16
CA HIS A 243 -43.08 15.68 -11.91
C HIS A 243 -42.05 14.56 -11.77
N ALA A 244 -40.78 14.82 -12.11
CA ALA A 244 -39.73 13.82 -11.97
C ALA A 244 -39.46 13.55 -10.48
N LYS A 245 -39.57 12.29 -10.08
CA LYS A 245 -39.33 11.85 -8.70
C LYS A 245 -38.07 11.01 -8.55
N ASN A 246 -37.42 10.69 -9.66
CA ASN A 246 -36.19 9.92 -9.69
C ASN A 246 -35.09 10.70 -10.42
N HIS A 247 -33.85 10.51 -9.97
CA HIS A 247 -32.65 11.09 -10.58
C HIS A 247 -31.60 9.99 -10.66
N THR A 248 -31.08 9.75 -11.85
CA THR A 248 -30.01 8.77 -12.11
C THR A 248 -28.79 9.51 -12.61
N PHE A 249 -27.60 9.09 -12.19
CA PHE A 249 -26.36 9.69 -12.63
C PHE A 249 -25.32 8.64 -13.03
N LEU A 250 -24.42 9.06 -13.92
CA LEU A 250 -23.23 8.30 -14.33
C LEU A 250 -22.01 9.23 -14.36
N LEU A 251 -20.90 8.77 -13.80
CA LEU A 251 -19.70 9.56 -13.57
C LEU A 251 -18.43 8.74 -13.87
N PRO A 252 -17.93 8.76 -15.12
CA PRO A 252 -16.57 8.31 -15.40
C PRO A 252 -15.54 9.34 -14.89
N TYR A 253 -14.43 8.86 -14.34
CA TYR A 253 -13.36 9.71 -13.83
C TYR A 253 -11.98 9.10 -14.03
N TYR A 254 -10.99 10.00 -14.01
CA TYR A 254 -9.59 9.67 -13.92
C TYR A 254 -8.96 10.44 -12.76
N ASN A 255 -8.18 9.74 -11.93
CA ASN A 255 -7.44 10.33 -10.83
C ASN A 255 -5.95 10.02 -10.96
N HIS A 256 -5.14 11.06 -10.75
CA HIS A 256 -3.70 10.93 -10.54
C HIS A 256 -3.35 11.44 -9.14
N SER A 257 -2.63 10.63 -8.37
CA SER A 257 -2.15 11.01 -7.05
C SER A 257 -0.66 10.77 -6.88
N ASN A 258 0.00 11.69 -6.20
CA ASN A 258 1.37 11.57 -5.74
C ASN A 258 1.37 11.70 -4.20
N ILE A 259 1.55 10.58 -3.51
CA ILE A 259 1.28 10.49 -2.06
C ILE A 259 2.57 10.37 -1.28
N LYS A 260 2.79 11.28 -0.32
CA LYS A 260 3.91 11.18 0.61
C LYS A 260 3.60 10.16 1.71
N ILE A 261 4.22 8.99 1.62
CA ILE A 261 4.02 7.88 2.57
C ILE A 261 5.02 7.92 3.76
N GLY A 262 5.69 9.05 3.99
CA GLY A 262 6.59 9.27 5.12
C GLY A 262 7.88 10.02 4.77
N LYS A 263 8.59 10.51 5.81
CA LYS A 263 9.77 11.39 5.67
C LYS A 263 10.89 10.78 4.81
N THR A 264 11.13 9.47 4.93
CA THR A 264 12.25 8.78 4.26
C THR A 264 11.81 7.70 3.27
N THR A 265 10.52 7.42 3.15
CA THR A 265 9.96 6.32 2.33
C THR A 265 9.71 6.72 0.87
N GLY A 266 9.71 8.02 0.56
CA GLY A 266 9.47 8.53 -0.80
C GLY A 266 7.99 8.76 -1.09
N HIS A 267 7.64 8.77 -2.37
CA HIS A 267 6.26 8.95 -2.83
C HIS A 267 5.68 7.63 -3.37
N LEU A 268 4.37 7.50 -3.26
CA LEU A 268 3.55 6.51 -3.95
C LEU A 268 2.81 7.23 -5.07
N LYS A 269 3.07 6.84 -6.32
CA LYS A 269 2.32 7.32 -7.47
C LYS A 269 1.12 6.41 -7.68
N VAL A 270 -0.05 6.98 -7.95
CA VAL A 270 -1.30 6.25 -8.16
C VAL A 270 -2.01 6.82 -9.37
N ASN A 271 -2.35 5.97 -10.34
CA ASN A 271 -3.22 6.31 -11.45
C ASN A 271 -4.47 5.45 -11.35
N THR A 272 -5.64 6.07 -11.34
CA THR A 272 -6.91 5.37 -11.18
C THR A 272 -7.88 5.80 -12.26
N SER A 273 -8.47 4.83 -12.94
CA SER A 273 -9.62 5.04 -13.82
C SER A 273 -10.84 4.42 -13.17
N GLY A 274 -11.95 5.15 -13.11
CA GLY A 274 -13.14 4.66 -12.44
C GLY A 274 -14.44 5.13 -13.05
N LEU A 275 -15.51 4.50 -12.61
CA LEU A 275 -16.89 4.79 -13.00
C LEU A 275 -17.77 4.70 -11.76
N ILE A 276 -18.60 5.71 -11.52
CA ILE A 276 -19.63 5.73 -10.48
C ILE A 276 -20.99 5.87 -11.14
N GLY A 277 -21.96 5.10 -10.71
CA GLY A 277 -23.35 5.26 -11.12
C GLY A 277 -24.29 5.10 -9.94
N GLY A 278 -25.45 5.72 -10.00
CA GLY A 278 -26.40 5.63 -8.90
C GLY A 278 -27.76 6.21 -9.25
N SER A 279 -28.68 6.04 -8.32
CA SER A 279 -30.03 6.56 -8.43
C SER A 279 -30.51 7.12 -7.09
N GLN A 280 -31.30 8.17 -7.17
CA GLN A 280 -31.88 8.93 -6.07
C GLN A 280 -33.38 9.08 -6.29
N ARG A 281 -34.12 9.12 -5.19
CA ARG A 281 -35.57 9.30 -5.18
C ARG A 281 -35.96 10.34 -4.16
N GLU A 282 -36.81 11.26 -4.59
CA GLU A 282 -37.46 12.23 -3.72
C GLU A 282 -38.48 11.53 -2.81
N LEU A 283 -38.43 11.83 -1.52
CA LEU A 283 -39.38 11.35 -0.54
C LEU A 283 -40.58 12.31 -0.46
N PRO A 284 -41.81 11.80 -0.25
CA PRO A 284 -42.98 12.66 -0.08
C PRO A 284 -42.83 13.63 1.11
N LYS A 285 -43.63 14.70 1.09
CA LYS A 285 -43.73 15.68 2.19
C LYS A 285 -42.40 16.35 2.56
N ASP A 286 -41.51 16.50 1.58
CA ASP A 286 -40.20 17.14 1.77
C ASP A 286 -39.32 16.44 2.83
N TYR A 287 -39.48 15.12 3.01
CA TYR A 287 -38.61 14.34 3.90
C TYR A 287 -37.18 14.16 3.36
N GLY A 288 -36.89 14.72 2.19
CA GLY A 288 -35.58 14.71 1.57
C GLY A 288 -35.47 13.73 0.40
N VAL A 289 -34.23 13.39 0.07
CA VAL A 289 -33.85 12.57 -1.08
C VAL A 289 -33.01 11.42 -0.56
N ILE A 290 -33.39 10.19 -0.91
CA ILE A 290 -32.61 8.98 -0.61
C ILE A 290 -32.08 8.38 -1.90
N GLY A 291 -30.87 7.82 -1.88
CA GLY A 291 -30.33 7.15 -3.04
C GLY A 291 -29.27 6.12 -2.71
N PHE A 292 -28.82 5.43 -3.74
CA PHE A 292 -27.70 4.51 -3.69
C PHE A 292 -26.72 4.81 -4.83
N TYR A 293 -25.49 4.36 -4.65
CA TYR A 293 -24.47 4.41 -5.69
C TYR A 293 -23.61 3.16 -5.67
N LEU A 294 -23.04 2.84 -6.83
CA LEU A 294 -22.08 1.78 -7.06
C LEU A 294 -20.92 2.35 -7.87
N GLY A 295 -19.72 1.83 -7.66
CA GLY A 295 -18.54 2.24 -8.39
C GLY A 295 -17.53 1.12 -8.59
N TYR A 296 -16.74 1.28 -9.64
CA TYR A 296 -15.63 0.42 -10.00
C TYR A 296 -14.39 1.25 -10.28
N GLU A 297 -13.22 0.77 -9.86
CA GLU A 297 -11.91 1.37 -10.11
C GLU A 297 -10.89 0.31 -10.53
N ASP A 298 -10.07 0.70 -11.51
CA ASP A 298 -8.81 0.06 -11.87
C ASP A 298 -7.68 1.04 -11.51
N SER A 299 -6.75 0.62 -10.65
CA SER A 299 -5.73 1.49 -10.09
C SER A 299 -4.35 0.86 -10.16
N LYS A 300 -3.38 1.60 -10.72
CA LYS A 300 -1.97 1.21 -10.78
C LYS A 300 -1.16 2.08 -9.86
N LYS A 301 -0.41 1.45 -8.95
CA LYS A 301 0.39 2.14 -7.93
C LYS A 301 1.86 1.76 -8.04
N GLU A 302 2.73 2.73 -7.82
CA GLU A 302 4.18 2.52 -7.90
C GLU A 302 4.89 3.23 -6.74
N GLN A 303 5.70 2.45 -6.02
CA GLN A 303 6.57 2.92 -4.95
C GLN A 303 8.02 2.64 -5.33
N ALA A 304 8.66 3.62 -5.98
CA ALA A 304 9.97 3.43 -6.61
C ALA A 304 11.08 3.06 -5.60
N ARG A 305 11.03 3.56 -4.36
CA ARG A 305 12.12 3.36 -3.39
C ARG A 305 12.26 1.89 -2.94
N GLN A 306 11.14 1.23 -2.70
CA GLN A 306 11.05 -0.19 -2.33
C GLN A 306 10.71 -1.09 -3.53
N ARG A 307 10.64 -0.50 -4.73
CA ARG A 307 10.35 -1.15 -6.01
C ARG A 307 9.07 -2.00 -5.93
N LEU A 308 8.02 -1.40 -5.38
CA LEU A 308 6.72 -2.04 -5.25
C LEU A 308 5.79 -1.52 -6.34
N ARG A 309 5.07 -2.45 -6.97
CA ARG A 309 3.98 -2.17 -7.90
C ARG A 309 2.72 -2.84 -7.40
N PHE A 310 1.60 -2.16 -7.57
CA PHE A 310 0.29 -2.66 -7.18
C PHE A 310 -0.67 -2.50 -8.36
N ASP A 311 -1.41 -3.55 -8.65
CA ASP A 311 -2.54 -3.55 -9.58
C ASP A 311 -3.80 -3.85 -8.78
N ASP A 312 -4.61 -2.81 -8.59
CA ASP A 312 -5.76 -2.83 -7.70
C ASP A 312 -7.06 -2.76 -8.48
N LYS A 313 -7.95 -3.70 -8.21
CA LYS A 313 -9.34 -3.68 -8.66
C LYS A 313 -10.24 -3.45 -7.47
N THR A 314 -11.02 -2.37 -7.52
CA THR A 314 -11.94 -2.04 -6.44
C THR A 314 -13.38 -1.94 -6.92
N TYR A 315 -14.27 -2.53 -6.12
CA TYR A 315 -15.71 -2.35 -6.18
C TYR A 315 -16.16 -1.65 -4.90
N TYR A 316 -17.05 -0.66 -5.02
CA TYR A 316 -17.59 0.03 -3.87
C TYR A 316 -19.03 0.47 -4.11
N GLY A 317 -19.72 0.82 -3.03
CA GLY A 317 -21.07 1.34 -3.10
C GLY A 317 -21.54 1.86 -1.75
N GLY A 318 -22.72 2.45 -1.75
CA GLY A 318 -23.27 3.02 -0.52
C GLY A 318 -24.61 3.69 -0.71
N LEU A 319 -25.12 4.24 0.38
CA LEU A 319 -26.36 4.97 0.45
C LEU A 319 -26.09 6.46 0.61
N THR A 320 -27.01 7.28 0.11
CA THR A 320 -26.99 8.75 0.23
C THR A 320 -28.32 9.23 0.76
N TYR A 321 -28.28 10.28 1.57
CA TYR A 321 -29.45 11.01 2.04
C TYR A 321 -29.15 12.52 2.05
N TYR A 322 -30.13 13.32 1.65
CA TYR A 322 -30.12 14.77 1.78
C TYR A 322 -31.51 15.24 2.21
N GLY A 323 -31.62 16.05 3.24
CA GLY A 323 -32.91 16.58 3.70
C GLY A 323 -32.79 17.99 4.25
N VAL A 324 -33.75 18.85 3.92
CA VAL A 324 -33.87 20.19 4.51
C VAL A 324 -34.54 20.06 5.87
N LEU A 325 -33.83 20.45 6.93
CA LEU A 325 -34.29 20.36 8.31
C LEU A 325 -35.19 21.54 8.68
N ALA A 326 -34.78 22.75 8.28
CA ALA A 326 -35.44 24.00 8.61
C ALA A 326 -35.24 25.04 7.50
N ARG A 327 -36.15 26.00 7.42
CA ARG A 327 -36.09 27.16 6.52
C ARG A 327 -36.32 28.43 7.32
N ASP A 328 -35.54 29.47 7.02
CA ASP A 328 -35.71 30.82 7.57
C ASP A 328 -35.69 31.81 6.40
N GLY A 329 -36.87 32.29 6.03
CA GLY A 329 -37.11 32.94 4.74
C GLY A 329 -36.62 32.06 3.58
N ILE A 330 -35.78 32.63 2.70
CA ILE A 330 -35.17 31.92 1.57
C ILE A 330 -33.98 31.03 1.95
N ASN A 331 -33.52 31.06 3.21
CA ASN A 331 -32.37 30.27 3.65
C ASN A 331 -32.80 28.87 4.05
N GLN A 332 -31.98 27.87 3.71
CA GLN A 332 -32.28 26.46 3.98
C GLN A 332 -31.18 25.81 4.79
N TYR A 333 -31.54 25.14 5.88
CA TYR A 333 -30.61 24.35 6.70
C TYR A 333 -30.81 22.88 6.41
N TYR A 334 -29.76 22.16 6.05
CA TYR A 334 -29.86 20.78 5.60
C TYR A 334 -28.91 19.83 6.33
N LEU A 335 -29.31 18.57 6.30
CA LEU A 335 -28.53 17.41 6.68
C LEU A 335 -28.22 16.61 5.42
N SER A 336 -26.98 16.19 5.24
CA SER A 336 -26.64 15.12 4.30
C SER A 336 -25.90 14.00 5.00
N ALA A 337 -26.16 12.78 4.55
CA ALA A 337 -25.51 11.60 5.06
C ALA A 337 -25.13 10.66 3.92
N ARG A 338 -24.01 9.95 4.08
CA ARG A 338 -23.56 8.95 3.13
C ARG A 338 -22.89 7.78 3.83
N THR A 339 -23.05 6.59 3.29
CA THR A 339 -22.26 5.40 3.66
C THR A 339 -21.36 4.97 2.52
N ILE A 340 -20.28 4.27 2.84
CA ILE A 340 -19.43 3.60 1.86
C ILE A 340 -19.10 2.20 2.35
N LEU A 341 -19.14 1.24 1.44
CA LEU A 341 -18.59 -0.11 1.58
C LEU A 341 -17.72 -0.36 0.36
N ASP A 342 -16.49 -0.81 0.57
CA ASP A 342 -15.54 -1.05 -0.51
C ASP A 342 -14.76 -2.35 -0.34
N TYR A 343 -14.41 -2.96 -1.47
CA TYR A 343 -13.64 -4.19 -1.58
C TYR A 343 -12.57 -4.02 -2.65
N THR A 344 -11.30 -4.09 -2.24
CA THR A 344 -10.14 -4.02 -3.14
C THR A 344 -9.42 -5.36 -3.17
N GLN A 345 -9.22 -5.89 -4.37
CA GLN A 345 -8.22 -6.91 -4.63
C GLN A 345 -6.95 -6.22 -5.13
N SER A 346 -5.80 -6.54 -4.54
CA SER A 346 -4.51 -5.92 -4.86
C SER A 346 -3.51 -7.01 -5.19
N ASP A 347 -3.02 -6.98 -6.42
CA ASP A 347 -1.91 -7.80 -6.87
C ASP A 347 -0.62 -6.98 -6.69
N ILE A 348 0.32 -7.51 -5.91
CA ILE A 348 1.53 -6.84 -5.44
C ILE A 348 2.72 -7.49 -6.10
N GLU A 349 3.54 -6.70 -6.78
CA GLU A 349 4.84 -7.09 -7.30
C GLU A 349 5.95 -6.33 -6.57
N LYS A 350 7.02 -7.03 -6.18
CA LYS A 350 8.23 -6.44 -5.63
C LYS A 350 9.45 -6.88 -6.43
N SER A 351 10.27 -5.94 -6.89
CA SER A 351 11.60 -6.23 -7.45
C SER A 351 12.73 -5.82 -6.51
N TYR A 352 13.94 -6.31 -6.79
CA TYR A 352 15.14 -6.10 -5.96
C TYR A 352 16.15 -5.19 -6.67
N GLN A 353 17.03 -4.53 -5.91
CA GLN A 353 17.98 -3.57 -6.48
C GLN A 353 19.03 -4.24 -7.39
N SER A 354 19.56 -5.37 -6.95
CA SER A 354 20.72 -6.02 -7.57
C SER A 354 20.41 -7.39 -8.18
N LEU A 355 19.13 -7.79 -8.20
CA LEU A 355 18.71 -9.09 -8.70
C LEU A 355 17.62 -8.88 -9.77
N PRO A 356 17.75 -9.47 -10.98
CA PRO A 356 16.85 -9.25 -12.11
C PRO A 356 15.56 -10.06 -11.97
N VAL A 357 14.91 -9.96 -10.81
CA VAL A 357 13.86 -10.88 -10.38
C VAL A 357 12.81 -10.16 -9.55
N SER A 358 11.58 -10.68 -9.55
CA SER A 358 10.47 -10.14 -8.77
C SER A 358 9.71 -11.23 -8.03
N VAL A 359 9.03 -10.81 -6.95
CA VAL A 359 8.13 -11.66 -6.17
C VAL A 359 6.73 -11.07 -6.20
N GLU A 360 5.74 -11.94 -6.26
CA GLU A 360 4.33 -11.58 -6.37
C GLU A 360 3.56 -12.04 -5.13
N SER A 361 2.51 -11.30 -4.79
CA SER A 361 1.57 -11.63 -3.71
C SER A 361 0.22 -11.00 -4.02
N ASP A 362 -0.86 -11.59 -3.53
CA ASP A 362 -2.19 -11.00 -3.60
C ASP A 362 -2.74 -10.72 -2.20
N THR A 363 -3.54 -9.67 -2.09
CA THR A 363 -4.25 -9.36 -0.85
C THR A 363 -5.61 -8.74 -1.11
N LYS A 364 -6.46 -8.80 -0.08
CA LYS A 364 -7.83 -8.28 -0.09
C LYS A 364 -7.99 -7.28 1.03
N VAL A 365 -8.53 -6.11 0.69
CA VAL A 365 -8.81 -5.02 1.61
C VAL A 365 -10.31 -4.74 1.58
N TYR A 366 -10.89 -4.54 2.76
CA TYR A 366 -12.30 -4.19 2.94
C TYR A 366 -12.39 -2.87 3.67
N GLY A 367 -13.11 -1.90 3.11
CA GLY A 367 -13.37 -0.61 3.72
C GLY A 367 -14.86 -0.40 3.99
N TYR A 368 -15.15 0.38 5.02
CA TYR A 368 -16.49 0.75 5.41
C TYR A 368 -16.49 2.12 6.08
N GLY A 369 -17.55 2.90 5.93
CA GLY A 369 -17.60 4.22 6.54
C GLY A 369 -18.96 4.89 6.44
N ALA A 370 -19.08 5.96 7.20
CA ALA A 370 -20.23 6.84 7.22
C ALA A 370 -19.78 8.29 7.34
N GLU A 371 -20.52 9.19 6.71
CA GLU A 371 -20.30 10.63 6.74
C GLU A 371 -21.63 11.32 6.98
N ILE A 372 -21.63 12.31 7.87
CA ILE A 372 -22.77 13.18 8.13
C ILE A 372 -22.29 14.62 8.02
N LYS A 373 -23.06 15.46 7.32
CA LYS A 373 -22.79 16.88 7.15
C LYS A 373 -24.03 17.71 7.45
N LEU A 374 -23.81 18.85 8.09
CA LEU A 374 -24.77 19.90 8.29
C LEU A 374 -24.35 21.09 7.43
N GLY A 375 -25.30 21.69 6.73
CA GLY A 375 -25.02 22.87 5.93
C GLY A 375 -26.17 23.85 5.90
N ALA A 376 -25.90 25.01 5.34
CA ALA A 376 -26.89 26.03 5.07
C ALA A 376 -26.79 26.45 3.61
N ASN A 377 -27.89 26.80 2.96
CA ASN A 377 -27.93 27.43 1.66
C ASN A 377 -28.36 28.89 1.86
N TYR A 378 -27.46 29.81 1.55
CA TYR A 378 -27.73 31.25 1.53
C TYR A 378 -27.79 31.72 0.08
N TYR A 379 -28.92 32.30 -0.30
CA TYR A 379 -29.15 32.79 -1.65
C TYR A 379 -28.95 34.32 -1.69
N ASN A 380 -28.11 34.78 -2.61
CA ASN A 380 -27.99 36.18 -2.95
C ASN A 380 -28.87 36.47 -4.16
N THR A 381 -29.96 37.20 -3.94
CA THR A 381 -30.95 37.54 -4.97
C THR A 381 -30.48 38.62 -5.94
N LEU A 382 -29.50 39.46 -5.56
CA LEU A 382 -28.99 40.54 -6.43
C LEU A 382 -28.01 40.03 -7.50
N ASP A 383 -27.16 39.07 -7.16
CA ASP A 383 -26.13 38.52 -8.06
C ASP A 383 -26.43 37.07 -8.51
N ILE A 384 -27.62 36.56 -8.16
CA ILE A 384 -28.11 35.19 -8.45
C ILE A 384 -27.00 34.17 -8.16
N ALA A 385 -26.59 34.11 -6.89
CA ALA A 385 -25.55 33.20 -6.42
C ALA A 385 -25.98 32.51 -5.13
N ARG A 386 -25.50 31.28 -4.92
CA ARG A 386 -25.75 30.51 -3.69
C ARG A 386 -24.42 30.19 -3.01
N ILE A 387 -24.34 30.50 -1.73
CA ILE A 387 -23.21 30.12 -0.88
C ILE A 387 -23.71 29.11 0.14
N SER A 388 -22.98 28.00 0.28
CA SER A 388 -23.34 26.95 1.21
C SER A 388 -22.17 26.54 2.10
N PRO A 389 -22.05 27.07 3.33
CA PRO A 389 -21.12 26.52 4.30
C PRO A 389 -21.59 25.15 4.78
N GLU A 390 -20.65 24.24 4.98
CA GLU A 390 -20.88 22.88 5.47
C GLU A 390 -19.87 22.51 6.55
N LEU A 391 -20.35 21.81 7.58
CA LEU A 391 -19.53 21.13 8.58
C LEU A 391 -19.89 19.65 8.55
N GLY A 392 -18.90 18.78 8.70
CA GLY A 392 -19.12 17.34 8.64
C GLY A 392 -18.27 16.54 9.61
N LEU A 393 -18.79 15.38 9.97
CA LEU A 393 -18.08 14.34 10.70
C LEU A 393 -18.12 13.06 9.86
N SER A 394 -16.99 12.37 9.78
CA SER A 394 -16.92 11.09 9.09
C SER A 394 -16.12 10.07 9.85
N TYR A 395 -16.46 8.81 9.63
CA TYR A 395 -15.75 7.64 10.08
C TYR A 395 -15.43 6.76 8.87
N TYR A 396 -14.18 6.31 8.78
CA TYR A 396 -13.75 5.33 7.79
C TYR A 396 -12.89 4.26 8.46
N GLY A 397 -13.35 3.03 8.38
CA GLY A 397 -12.61 1.84 8.78
C GLY A 397 -12.10 1.09 7.55
N MET A 398 -10.92 0.49 7.64
CA MET A 398 -10.45 -0.49 6.67
C MET A 398 -9.80 -1.67 7.37
N SER A 399 -9.83 -2.82 6.72
CA SER A 399 -9.17 -4.03 7.18
C SER A 399 -8.51 -4.76 6.02
N ASN A 400 -7.33 -5.32 6.24
CA ASN A 400 -6.63 -6.14 5.26
C ASN A 400 -6.62 -7.60 5.72
N LYS A 401 -6.74 -8.53 4.77
CA LYS A 401 -6.43 -9.94 5.06
C LYS A 401 -4.94 -10.11 5.27
N ASN A 402 -4.60 -11.22 5.92
CA ASN A 402 -3.23 -11.69 6.02
C ASN A 402 -2.71 -12.11 4.64
N PHE A 403 -1.48 -11.72 4.33
CA PHE A 403 -0.81 -12.08 3.08
C PHE A 403 0.69 -12.20 3.30
N SER A 404 1.43 -12.68 2.30
CA SER A 404 2.87 -12.88 2.43
C SER A 404 3.60 -12.66 1.13
N LEU A 405 4.72 -11.95 1.23
CA LEU A 405 5.75 -11.95 0.21
C LEU A 405 6.73 -13.08 0.54
N TYR A 406 6.90 -13.99 -0.40
CA TYR A 406 7.88 -15.06 -0.32
C TYR A 406 9.12 -14.60 -1.07
N HIS A 407 10.14 -14.22 -0.31
CA HIS A 407 11.40 -13.78 -0.86
C HIS A 407 12.26 -14.96 -1.27
N LEU A 408 13.34 -14.63 -1.98
CA LEU A 408 14.43 -15.57 -2.25
C LEU A 408 14.85 -16.30 -0.96
N GLY A 409 15.20 -17.57 -1.09
CA GLY A 409 15.54 -18.38 0.08
C GLY A 409 14.37 -18.85 0.92
N GLY A 410 13.13 -18.53 0.54
CA GLY A 410 11.93 -18.92 1.30
C GLY A 410 11.66 -18.04 2.52
N THR A 411 12.36 -16.90 2.66
CA THR A 411 12.11 -15.94 3.74
C THR A 411 10.71 -15.35 3.56
N LYS A 412 9.86 -15.56 4.56
CA LYS A 412 8.45 -15.15 4.54
C LYS A 412 8.29 -13.79 5.21
N GLU A 413 7.93 -12.77 4.45
CA GLU A 413 7.49 -11.47 4.94
C GLU A 413 5.95 -11.49 5.04
N HIS A 414 5.43 -11.85 6.21
CA HIS A 414 4.01 -12.08 6.48
C HIS A 414 3.36 -10.86 7.15
N TYR A 415 2.43 -10.23 6.44
CA TYR A 415 1.62 -9.13 6.95
C TYR A 415 0.41 -9.69 7.68
N LEU A 416 0.23 -9.28 8.94
CA LEU A 416 -0.91 -9.68 9.74
C LEU A 416 -2.17 -8.92 9.30
N ALA A 417 -3.32 -9.53 9.58
CA ALA A 417 -4.59 -8.83 9.42
C ALA A 417 -4.66 -7.70 10.45
N GLU A 418 -4.94 -6.50 9.98
CA GLU A 418 -5.02 -5.29 10.79
C GLU A 418 -6.34 -4.57 10.50
N GLN A 419 -6.75 -3.74 11.44
CA GLN A 419 -7.88 -2.84 11.29
C GLN A 419 -7.40 -1.42 11.56
N PHE A 420 -7.79 -0.52 10.66
CA PHE A 420 -7.40 0.88 10.69
C PHE A 420 -8.66 1.73 10.75
N ASN A 421 -8.72 2.65 11.71
CA ASN A 421 -9.88 3.50 11.92
C ASN A 421 -9.47 4.98 11.81
N PHE A 422 -10.32 5.74 11.14
CA PHE A 422 -10.15 7.17 10.97
C PHE A 422 -11.44 7.90 11.35
N ILE A 423 -11.31 8.95 12.16
CA ILE A 423 -12.41 9.86 12.47
C ILE A 423 -12.00 11.26 12.03
N ASP A 424 -12.83 11.88 11.19
CA ASP A 424 -12.53 13.20 10.64
C ASP A 424 -13.60 14.22 10.98
N ALA A 425 -13.14 15.46 11.17
CA ALA A 425 -13.97 16.64 11.01
C ALA A 425 -13.66 17.29 9.67
N SER A 426 -14.68 17.84 9.02
CA SER A 426 -14.51 18.60 7.77
C SER A 426 -15.28 19.90 7.82
N ALA A 427 -14.76 20.90 7.13
CA ALA A 427 -15.43 22.16 6.86
C ALA A 427 -15.29 22.48 5.38
N ALA A 428 -16.36 22.95 4.75
CA ALA A 428 -16.36 23.31 3.34
C ALA A 428 -17.19 24.57 3.10
N LEU A 429 -16.83 25.28 2.04
CA LEU A 429 -17.62 26.36 1.47
C LEU A 429 -17.90 25.99 0.02
N LYS A 430 -19.19 25.96 -0.32
CA LYS A 430 -19.64 25.80 -1.70
C LYS A 430 -20.14 27.14 -2.22
N TRP A 431 -19.86 27.42 -3.49
CA TRP A 431 -20.37 28.56 -4.22
C TRP A 431 -20.92 28.05 -5.55
N TYR A 432 -22.17 28.40 -5.83
CA TYR A 432 -22.86 28.05 -7.07
C TYR A 432 -23.33 29.33 -7.75
N LYS A 433 -23.05 29.44 -9.05
CA LYS A 433 -23.49 30.57 -9.87
C LYS A 433 -24.04 30.08 -11.22
N PRO A 434 -25.34 30.23 -11.44
CA PRO A 434 -25.95 30.14 -12.76
C PRO A 434 -25.56 31.36 -13.61
N TRP A 435 -25.09 31.11 -14.82
CA TRP A 435 -24.79 32.17 -15.80
C TRP A 435 -25.91 32.34 -16.82
N SER A 436 -26.68 31.27 -17.03
CA SER A 436 -27.90 31.24 -17.83
C SER A 436 -28.77 30.07 -17.38
N ASP A 437 -29.95 29.92 -17.98
CA ASP A 437 -30.86 28.80 -17.72
C ASP A 437 -30.19 27.43 -17.95
N LYS A 438 -29.17 27.39 -18.81
CA LYS A 438 -28.45 26.17 -19.19
C LYS A 438 -27.06 26.04 -18.56
N LEU A 439 -26.32 27.14 -18.37
CA LEU A 439 -24.91 27.10 -17.97
C LEU A 439 -24.72 27.48 -16.50
N ARG A 440 -23.99 26.65 -15.74
CA ARG A 440 -23.77 26.85 -14.31
C ARG A 440 -22.35 26.50 -13.91
N THR A 441 -21.82 27.23 -12.93
CA THR A 441 -20.54 26.94 -12.30
C THR A 441 -20.75 26.58 -10.83
N ASN A 442 -20.00 25.58 -10.36
CA ASN A 442 -19.85 25.27 -8.96
C ASN A 442 -18.37 25.36 -8.56
N LEU A 443 -18.12 25.86 -7.36
CA LEU A 443 -16.81 25.87 -6.72
C LEU A 443 -16.99 25.38 -5.29
N THR A 444 -16.23 24.37 -4.89
CA THR A 444 -16.17 23.92 -3.50
C THR A 444 -14.73 24.01 -3.04
N MET A 445 -14.52 24.47 -1.81
CA MET A 445 -13.22 24.43 -1.15
C MET A 445 -13.41 24.06 0.32
N GLY A 446 -12.44 23.36 0.90
CA GLY A 446 -12.54 22.98 2.30
C GLY A 446 -11.31 22.30 2.85
N ALA A 447 -11.44 21.89 4.10
CA ALA A 447 -10.41 21.18 4.84
C ALA A 447 -11.00 19.99 5.60
N ILE A 448 -10.15 18.99 5.82
CA ILE A 448 -10.42 17.81 6.63
C ILE A 448 -9.34 17.72 7.69
N VAL A 449 -9.74 17.54 8.94
CA VAL A 449 -8.87 17.32 10.09
C VAL A 449 -9.11 15.92 10.61
N ASN A 450 -8.05 15.11 10.61
CA ASN A 450 -8.06 13.79 11.22
C ASN A 450 -7.98 13.93 12.75
N LEU A 451 -9.06 13.56 13.42
CA LEU A 451 -9.21 13.63 14.88
C LEU A 451 -8.66 12.39 15.58
N TYR A 452 -8.69 11.24 14.90
CA TYR A 452 -8.27 9.96 15.46
C TYR A 452 -7.70 9.03 14.38
N ASN A 453 -6.53 8.47 14.67
CA ASN A 453 -5.88 7.47 13.85
C ASN A 453 -5.18 6.45 14.76
N ASP A 454 -5.55 5.17 14.66
CA ASP A 454 -4.94 4.05 15.38
C ASP A 454 -4.09 3.16 14.49
N ALA A 455 -3.75 3.61 13.29
CA ALA A 455 -3.11 2.79 12.30
C ALA A 455 -1.72 2.29 12.73
N LYS A 456 -1.68 0.99 13.04
CA LYS A 456 -0.47 0.22 13.34
C LYS A 456 -0.40 -0.96 12.38
N GLY A 457 0.78 -1.23 11.86
CA GLY A 457 1.03 -2.39 11.01
C GLY A 457 1.97 -3.35 11.72
N ASN A 458 1.54 -4.59 11.91
CA ASN A 458 2.39 -5.67 12.38
C ASN A 458 2.80 -6.61 11.24
N LEU A 459 4.08 -6.97 11.26
CA LEU A 459 4.74 -7.81 10.27
C LEU A 459 5.51 -8.91 10.98
N LYS A 460 5.43 -10.14 10.46
CA LYS A 460 6.38 -11.20 10.80
C LYS A 460 7.36 -11.40 9.64
N LEU A 461 8.65 -11.29 9.93
CA LEU A 461 9.74 -11.57 8.99
C LEU A 461 10.43 -12.86 9.44
N GLY A 462 10.01 -13.99 8.86
CA GLY A 462 10.37 -15.31 9.37
C GLY A 462 9.85 -15.48 10.81
N THR A 463 10.78 -15.72 11.74
CA THR A 463 10.50 -15.83 13.19
C THR A 463 10.44 -14.46 13.90
N ASN A 464 10.88 -13.38 13.24
CA ASN A 464 11.00 -12.06 13.85
C ASN A 464 9.69 -11.28 13.76
N HIS A 465 9.31 -10.63 14.86
CA HIS A 465 8.16 -9.74 14.91
C HIS A 465 8.61 -8.28 14.78
N LEU A 466 8.07 -7.58 13.78
CA LEU A 466 8.34 -6.17 13.50
C LEU A 466 7.02 -5.39 13.54
N SER A 467 6.98 -4.30 14.30
CA SER A 467 5.81 -3.41 14.38
C SER A 467 6.17 -2.02 13.91
N ALA A 468 5.30 -1.37 13.14
CA ALA A 468 5.49 0.01 12.74
C ALA A 468 4.19 0.82 12.87
N LYS A 469 4.31 2.07 13.32
CA LYS A 469 3.21 3.04 13.26
C LYS A 469 2.98 3.49 11.82
N VAL A 470 1.72 3.51 11.41
CA VAL A 470 1.25 3.95 10.09
C VAL A 470 0.54 5.30 10.28
N GLU A 471 1.31 6.33 10.62
CA GLU A 471 0.75 7.68 10.76
C GLU A 471 0.38 8.23 9.38
N THR A 472 -0.88 8.64 9.20
CA THR A 472 -1.36 9.40 8.04
C THR A 472 -1.31 10.90 8.33
N SER A 473 -1.40 11.74 7.29
CA SER A 473 -1.42 13.19 7.47
C SER A 473 -2.62 13.62 8.32
N LYS A 474 -2.40 14.62 9.19
CA LYS A 474 -3.44 15.14 10.07
C LYS A 474 -4.40 16.09 9.36
N TYR A 475 -3.90 16.82 8.37
CA TYR A 475 -4.64 17.88 7.68
C TYR A 475 -4.66 17.62 6.18
N TYR A 476 -5.85 17.72 5.60
CA TYR A 476 -6.06 17.68 4.15
C TYR A 476 -6.80 18.94 3.72
N GLY A 477 -6.36 19.56 2.64
CA GLY A 477 -7.13 20.54 1.90
C GLY A 477 -7.78 19.89 0.68
N PHE A 478 -8.93 20.38 0.27
CA PHE A 478 -9.56 19.96 -0.97
C PHE A 478 -10.24 21.12 -1.68
N GLY A 479 -10.39 20.98 -2.99
CA GLY A 479 -11.10 21.92 -3.84
C GLY A 479 -11.73 21.21 -5.03
N GLN A 480 -12.82 21.75 -5.55
CA GLN A 480 -13.51 21.25 -6.73
C GLN A 480 -14.10 22.41 -7.52
N LEU A 481 -13.93 22.37 -8.84
CA LEU A 481 -14.52 23.28 -9.79
C LEU A 481 -15.33 22.47 -10.79
N GLY A 482 -16.57 22.89 -11.04
CA GLY A 482 -17.47 22.22 -11.98
C GLY A 482 -18.14 23.21 -12.93
N LEU A 483 -18.26 22.80 -14.18
CA LEU A 483 -19.04 23.48 -15.21
C LEU A 483 -20.14 22.55 -15.68
N SER A 484 -21.40 22.96 -15.47
CA SER A 484 -22.58 22.16 -15.79
C SER A 484 -23.39 22.82 -16.91
N TYR A 485 -23.93 21.99 -17.81
CA TYR A 485 -24.76 22.39 -18.94
C TYR A 485 -26.03 21.54 -18.99
N ALA A 486 -27.20 22.19 -18.96
CA ALA A 486 -28.48 21.51 -19.16
C ALA A 486 -28.65 21.16 -20.64
N ILE A 487 -28.59 19.86 -20.96
CA ILE A 487 -28.71 19.33 -22.32
C ILE A 487 -30.17 19.10 -22.72
N ALA A 488 -31.06 18.90 -21.74
CA ALA A 488 -32.50 18.81 -21.91
C ALA A 488 -33.21 19.34 -20.64
N HIS A 489 -34.54 19.44 -20.68
CA HIS A 489 -35.34 19.84 -19.50
C HIS A 489 -35.21 18.88 -18.32
N ASN A 490 -34.77 17.65 -18.56
CA ASN A 490 -34.62 16.61 -17.55
C ASN A 490 -33.25 15.96 -17.59
N ALA A 491 -32.22 16.60 -18.16
CA ALA A 491 -30.87 16.04 -18.20
C ALA A 491 -29.77 17.11 -18.20
N ASP A 492 -28.67 16.83 -17.49
CA ASP A 492 -27.50 17.71 -17.39
C ASP A 492 -26.20 16.95 -17.65
N LEU A 493 -25.23 17.67 -18.20
CA LEU A 493 -23.85 17.20 -18.36
C LEU A 493 -22.93 18.17 -17.64
N SER A 494 -21.98 17.67 -16.85
CA SER A 494 -21.01 18.53 -16.18
C SER A 494 -19.59 17.99 -16.27
N LEU A 495 -18.64 18.88 -16.52
CA LEU A 495 -17.21 18.62 -16.46
C LEU A 495 -16.68 19.19 -15.15
N ASN A 496 -15.98 18.37 -14.39
CA ASN A 496 -15.52 18.72 -13.05
C ASN A 496 -14.05 18.36 -12.87
N TYR A 497 -13.37 19.17 -12.08
CA TYR A 497 -12.01 18.97 -11.65
C TYR A 497 -11.93 19.14 -10.15
N ALA A 498 -11.44 18.11 -9.45
CA ALA A 498 -11.26 18.11 -8.01
C ALA A 498 -9.81 17.83 -7.64
N GLY A 499 -9.37 18.38 -6.52
CA GLY A 499 -8.06 18.12 -5.95
C GLY A 499 -8.12 17.93 -4.44
N ALA A 500 -7.23 17.08 -3.93
CA ALA A 500 -6.99 16.89 -2.51
C ALA A 500 -5.48 16.93 -2.23
N PHE A 501 -5.07 17.60 -1.17
CA PHE A 501 -3.65 17.83 -0.88
C PHE A 501 -3.38 17.87 0.62
N THR A 502 -2.12 17.67 1.01
CA THR A 502 -1.65 17.81 2.40
C THR A 502 -0.49 18.78 2.46
N PHE A 503 -0.20 19.35 3.64
CA PHE A 503 1.04 20.13 3.85
C PHE A 503 2.33 19.31 3.70
N ASP A 504 2.24 17.97 3.78
CA ASP A 504 3.36 17.05 3.64
C ASP A 504 3.66 16.62 2.19
N ASP A 505 3.30 17.44 1.19
CA ASP A 505 3.60 17.18 -0.23
C ASP A 505 2.89 15.93 -0.81
N THR A 506 1.66 15.68 -0.37
CA THR A 506 0.71 14.80 -1.06
C THR A 506 -0.20 15.65 -1.94
N SER A 507 -0.40 15.23 -3.18
CA SER A 507 -1.37 15.81 -4.10
C SER A 507 -2.18 14.73 -4.81
N SER A 508 -3.43 15.06 -5.11
CA SER A 508 -4.38 14.24 -5.84
C SER A 508 -5.19 15.13 -6.75
N HIS A 509 -5.35 14.72 -8.00
CA HIS A 509 -6.09 15.45 -9.03
C HIS A 509 -7.04 14.50 -9.73
N THR A 510 -8.32 14.83 -9.71
CA THR A 510 -9.39 14.04 -10.32
C THR A 510 -10.11 14.88 -11.36
N MET A 511 -10.22 14.37 -12.58
CA MET A 511 -11.11 14.92 -13.60
C MET A 511 -12.26 13.95 -13.82
N PHE A 512 -13.48 14.48 -13.87
CA PHE A 512 -14.66 13.64 -14.05
C PHE A 512 -15.75 14.33 -14.84
N LEU A 513 -16.48 13.54 -15.60
CA LEU A 513 -17.68 13.94 -16.33
C LEU A 513 -18.88 13.37 -15.58
N LYS A 514 -19.94 14.13 -15.37
CA LYS A 514 -21.18 13.63 -14.76
C LYS A 514 -22.33 13.88 -15.72
N LEU A 515 -23.06 12.82 -16.05
CA LEU A 515 -24.35 12.85 -16.73
C LEU A 515 -25.45 12.60 -15.70
N GLY A 516 -26.41 13.51 -15.59
CA GLY A 516 -27.61 13.36 -14.74
C GLY A 516 -28.88 13.32 -15.58
N LEU A 517 -29.87 12.52 -15.15
CA LEU A 517 -31.16 12.33 -15.80
C LEU A 517 -32.27 12.26 -14.76
N TRP A 518 -33.31 13.07 -14.93
CA TRP A 518 -34.51 13.11 -14.10
C TRP A 518 -35.71 12.45 -14.82
N TRP A 519 -36.50 11.64 -14.11
CA TRP A 519 -37.66 10.94 -14.66
C TRP A 519 -38.75 10.59 -13.63
#